data_AF-A0A1M5AK33-F1
#
_entry.id   AF-A0A1M5AK33-F1
#
_cell.length_a   1.000
_cell.length_b   1.000
_cell.length_c   1.000
_cell.angle_alpha   90.00
_cell.angle_beta   90.00
_cell.angle_gamma   90.00
#
_symmetry.space_group_name_H-M   'P 1'
#
loop_
_entity.id
_entity.type
_entity.pdbx_description
1 polymer ?
#
loop_
_entity_poly.entity_id
_entity_poly.type
_entity_poly.pdbx_seq_one_letter_code
_entity_poly.pdbx_strand_id
1 'polypeptide(L)'
;MFEVVSVSADEMSFEKGVATTTRKAVSVRRGGLVHGTRVLTSGGWVPVEALTPGDPVRTADNGFQPVRRVSQDLISVPADETRPEFLPVRVPAGAAYNKRPVWLMPEQGIAVAASWLDARPADSAIVAARLLSGSFAFGSAMPATRFPVTTLFFDQDEIICIEGGLKAYFPACRIAGRGRVTGQSGYPVLDAESGAALVASVAAARDLSALACPVSARAVAIPRVPVVPARPVRGERRPGRPGRPRQPALLLRADWQN
;
A
#
# COMPACT_ATOMS: atom_id res chain seq x y z
N MET A 1 -10.33 18.33 0.34
CA MET A 1 -11.10 17.25 1.00
C MET A 1 -10.79 15.97 0.24
N PHE A 2 -10.23 14.95 0.91
CA PHE A 2 -9.88 13.67 0.27
C PHE A 2 -11.12 12.81 0.23
N GLU A 3 -11.59 12.51 -0.97
CA GLU A 3 -12.66 11.54 -1.15
C GLU A 3 -12.00 10.17 -1.33
N VAL A 4 -12.12 9.34 -0.30
CA VAL A 4 -11.80 7.92 -0.40
C VAL A 4 -13.10 7.26 -0.83
N VAL A 5 -13.21 6.91 -2.11
CA VAL A 5 -14.33 6.09 -2.59
C VAL A 5 -13.94 4.65 -2.34
N SER A 6 -14.39 4.11 -1.21
CA SER A 6 -14.20 2.70 -0.89
C SER A 6 -15.19 1.88 -1.71
N VAL A 7 -14.69 0.94 -2.51
CA VAL A 7 -15.53 -0.04 -3.22
C VAL A 7 -15.29 -1.38 -2.55
N SER A 8 -15.74 -1.51 -1.29
CA SER A 8 -15.70 -2.78 -0.57
C SER A 8 -16.97 -3.58 -0.88
N ALA A 9 -16.80 -4.81 -1.38
CA ALA A 9 -17.89 -5.77 -1.61
C ALA A 9 -18.47 -6.38 -0.32
N ASP A 10 -18.47 -5.65 0.79
CA ASP A 10 -19.10 -6.06 2.04
C ASP A 10 -19.75 -4.83 2.69
N GLU A 11 -21.08 -4.84 2.74
CA GLU A 11 -21.87 -3.85 3.47
C GLU A 11 -21.60 -4.00 4.96
N MET A 12 -20.75 -3.16 5.52
CA MET A 12 -20.78 -2.86 6.94
C MET A 12 -20.78 -1.35 7.14
N SER A 13 -21.99 -0.84 7.36
CA SER A 13 -22.26 0.49 7.89
C SER A 13 -21.54 0.68 9.23
N PHE A 14 -20.65 1.68 9.32
CA PHE A 14 -20.07 2.10 10.59
C PHE A 14 -20.20 3.62 10.75
N GLU A 15 -20.84 4.01 11.85
CA GLU A 15 -21.21 5.37 12.23
C GLU A 15 -20.03 6.34 12.38
N LYS A 16 -20.32 7.63 12.15
CA LYS A 16 -19.43 8.78 12.38
C LYS A 16 -19.19 8.98 13.87
N GLY A 17 -18.20 8.28 14.43
CA GLY A 17 -17.65 8.57 15.75
C GLY A 17 -16.35 9.36 15.66
N VAL A 18 -16.34 10.61 16.14
CA VAL A 18 -15.10 11.36 16.42
C VAL A 18 -14.48 10.76 17.68
N ALA A 19 -13.53 9.84 17.52
CA ALA A 19 -12.76 9.30 18.63
C ALA A 19 -11.39 10.00 18.68
N THR A 20 -11.25 10.93 19.61
CA THR A 20 -9.96 11.45 20.09
C THR A 20 -9.23 10.30 20.76
N THR A 21 -8.34 9.63 20.04
CA THR A 21 -7.47 8.57 20.57
C THR A 21 -6.05 8.87 20.11
N THR A 22 -5.14 8.89 21.06
CA THR A 22 -3.67 9.02 20.94
C THR A 22 -3.18 8.66 19.53
N ARG A 23 -2.68 9.67 18.79
CA ARG A 23 -2.29 9.59 17.38
C ARG A 23 -1.20 8.52 17.16
N LYS A 24 -1.58 7.26 17.01
CA LYS A 24 -0.74 6.29 16.31
C LYS A 24 -0.53 6.81 14.89
N ALA A 25 0.72 6.93 14.45
CA ALA A 25 1.08 7.62 13.21
C ALA A 25 0.65 6.88 11.93
N VAL A 26 0.11 5.66 12.05
CA VAL A 26 -0.33 4.83 10.92
C VAL A 26 -1.85 4.69 10.98
N SER A 27 -2.54 5.41 10.10
CA SER A 27 -3.98 5.29 9.91
C SER A 27 -4.34 4.31 8.78
N VAL A 28 -5.10 3.26 9.11
CA VAL A 28 -5.53 2.24 8.13
C VAL A 28 -6.30 2.85 6.95
N ARG A 29 -7.08 3.91 7.20
CA ARG A 29 -7.87 4.62 6.18
C ARG A 29 -7.04 5.34 5.12
N ARG A 30 -5.75 5.55 5.36
CA ARG A 30 -4.82 6.24 4.44
C ARG A 30 -3.53 5.44 4.23
N GLY A 31 -3.55 4.16 4.57
CA GLY A 31 -2.53 3.19 4.25
C GLY A 31 -2.89 2.39 2.98
N GLY A 32 -2.16 1.32 2.75
CA GLY A 32 -2.33 0.43 1.60
C GLY A 32 -1.24 0.60 0.55
N LEU A 33 -1.27 -0.32 -0.43
CA LEU A 33 -0.34 -0.37 -1.55
C LEU A 33 -1.05 0.07 -2.83
N VAL A 34 -0.40 0.96 -3.58
CA VAL A 34 -0.89 1.36 -4.91
C VAL A 34 -0.86 0.17 -5.86
N HIS A 35 -1.86 0.01 -6.70
CA HIS A 35 -1.92 -1.09 -7.68
C HIS A 35 -0.67 -1.15 -8.56
N GLY A 36 -0.27 -2.38 -8.90
CA GLY A 36 0.96 -2.74 -9.58
C GLY A 36 2.12 -3.03 -8.63
N THR A 37 1.99 -2.66 -7.35
CA THR A 37 2.93 -3.05 -6.29
C THR A 37 2.87 -4.56 -6.10
N ARG A 38 4.00 -5.25 -6.15
CA ARG A 38 4.07 -6.70 -6.01
C ARG A 38 4.45 -7.11 -4.60
N VAL A 39 3.79 -8.17 -4.16
CA VAL A 39 4.08 -8.90 -2.93
C VAL A 39 4.61 -10.29 -3.27
N LEU A 40 5.39 -10.87 -2.38
CA LEU A 40 5.88 -12.23 -2.53
C LEU A 40 4.83 -13.22 -2.00
N THR A 41 4.35 -14.09 -2.87
CA THR A 41 3.46 -15.22 -2.54
C THR A 41 4.22 -16.54 -2.68
N SER A 42 3.60 -17.67 -2.33
CA SER A 42 4.20 -19.00 -2.54
C SER A 42 4.49 -19.29 -4.02
N GLY A 43 3.72 -18.71 -4.94
CA GLY A 43 3.90 -18.80 -6.39
C GLY A 43 4.82 -17.73 -6.99
N GLY A 44 5.43 -16.87 -6.17
CA GLY A 44 6.30 -15.77 -6.61
C GLY A 44 5.67 -14.39 -6.50
N TRP A 45 6.16 -13.43 -7.29
CA TRP A 45 5.81 -12.02 -7.17
C TRP A 45 4.51 -11.66 -7.90
N VAL A 46 3.45 -11.49 -7.13
CA VAL A 46 2.09 -11.22 -7.61
C VAL A 46 1.72 -9.75 -7.30
N PRO A 47 1.08 -9.02 -8.24
CA PRO A 47 0.59 -7.68 -7.97
C PRO A 47 -0.49 -7.70 -6.88
N VAL A 48 -0.48 -6.70 -5.99
CA VAL A 48 -1.35 -6.64 -4.80
C VAL A 48 -2.84 -6.71 -5.15
N GLU A 49 -3.24 -6.13 -6.28
CA GLU A 49 -4.61 -6.10 -6.75
C GLU A 49 -5.15 -7.47 -7.23
N ALA A 50 -4.26 -8.44 -7.44
CA ALA A 50 -4.63 -9.80 -7.83
C ALA A 50 -4.76 -10.75 -6.63
N LEU A 51 -4.43 -10.29 -5.41
CA LEU A 51 -4.56 -11.11 -4.20
C LEU A 51 -6.02 -11.21 -3.78
N THR A 52 -6.36 -12.39 -3.28
CA THR A 52 -7.67 -12.73 -2.74
C THR A 52 -7.55 -13.27 -1.32
N PRO A 53 -8.62 -13.19 -0.50
CA PRO A 53 -8.63 -13.84 0.81
C PRO A 53 -8.28 -15.33 0.70
N GLY A 54 -7.32 -15.79 1.50
CA GLY A 54 -6.77 -17.14 1.47
C GLY A 54 -5.37 -17.24 0.84
N ASP A 55 -4.96 -16.27 0.02
CA ASP A 55 -3.67 -16.33 -0.65
C ASP A 55 -2.50 -16.23 0.34
N PRO A 56 -1.49 -17.12 0.25
CA PRO A 56 -0.34 -17.11 1.15
C PRO A 56 0.67 -16.03 0.75
N VAL A 57 0.85 -15.03 1.60
CA VAL A 57 1.84 -13.95 1.44
C VAL A 57 3.03 -14.18 2.36
N ARG A 58 4.24 -13.97 1.84
CA ARG A 58 5.48 -14.07 2.62
C ARG A 58 5.60 -12.89 3.58
N THR A 59 5.55 -13.19 4.87
CA THR A 59 5.86 -12.26 5.96
C THR A 59 7.32 -12.38 6.37
N ALA A 60 7.81 -11.38 7.09
CA ALA A 60 9.20 -11.29 7.51
C ALA A 60 9.52 -12.36 8.58
N ASP A 61 8.62 -12.54 9.55
CA ASP A 61 8.89 -13.34 10.76
C ASP A 61 8.11 -14.66 10.78
N ASN A 62 6.86 -14.67 10.30
CA ASN A 62 5.94 -15.81 10.44
C ASN A 62 5.83 -16.69 9.18
N GLY A 63 6.73 -16.54 8.22
CA GLY A 63 6.72 -17.37 7.01
C GLY A 63 5.61 -16.97 6.03
N PHE A 64 4.89 -17.93 5.47
CA PHE A 64 3.76 -17.63 4.57
C PHE A 64 2.46 -17.57 5.37
N GLN A 65 1.79 -16.42 5.37
CA GLN A 65 0.54 -16.20 6.10
C GLN A 65 -0.61 -15.93 5.12
N PRO A 66 -1.80 -16.51 5.35
CA PRO A 66 -2.95 -16.31 4.48
C PRO A 66 -3.52 -14.89 4.68
N VAL A 67 -3.82 -14.22 3.57
CA VAL A 67 -4.57 -12.96 3.60
C VAL A 67 -5.99 -13.24 4.10
N ARG A 68 -6.47 -12.49 5.09
CA ARG A 68 -7.82 -12.67 5.65
C ARG A 68 -8.86 -11.78 5.01
N ARG A 69 -8.49 -10.55 4.69
CA ARG A 69 -9.35 -9.59 4.01
C ARG A 69 -8.53 -8.76 3.05
N VAL A 70 -9.15 -8.40 1.93
CA VAL A 70 -8.61 -7.47 0.95
C VAL A 70 -9.62 -6.33 0.83
N SER A 71 -9.15 -5.09 0.99
CA SER A 71 -9.95 -3.88 0.75
C SER A 71 -9.36 -3.14 -0.44
N GLN A 72 -10.20 -2.74 -1.39
CA GLN A 72 -9.80 -1.96 -2.55
C GLN A 72 -10.50 -0.60 -2.50
N ASP A 73 -9.70 0.45 -2.52
CA ASP A 73 -10.15 1.83 -2.42
C ASP A 73 -9.66 2.61 -3.63
N LEU A 74 -10.52 3.46 -4.19
CA LEU A 74 -10.12 4.41 -5.22
C LEU A 74 -9.82 5.75 -4.54
N ILE A 75 -8.54 6.15 -4.56
CA ILE A 75 -8.10 7.41 -3.96
C ILE A 75 -8.13 8.51 -5.02
N SER A 76 -8.80 9.62 -4.69
CA SER A 76 -8.78 10.85 -5.48
C SER A 76 -8.08 11.96 -4.70
N VAL A 77 -6.99 12.49 -5.26
CA VAL A 77 -6.24 13.61 -4.66
C VAL A 77 -6.43 14.85 -5.55
N PRO A 78 -6.81 16.00 -4.98
CA PRO A 78 -6.91 17.26 -5.74
C PRO A 78 -5.59 17.62 -6.43
N ALA A 79 -5.66 18.16 -7.64
CA ALA A 79 -4.47 18.47 -8.45
C ALA A 79 -3.60 19.60 -7.86
N ASP A 80 -4.20 20.46 -7.03
CA ASP A 80 -3.58 21.58 -6.34
C ASP A 80 -3.02 21.21 -4.96
N GLU A 81 -3.17 19.95 -4.52
CA GLU A 81 -2.65 19.51 -3.24
C GLU A 81 -1.12 19.42 -3.27
N THR A 82 -0.48 20.14 -2.35
CA THR A 82 0.98 20.19 -2.23
C THR A 82 1.48 19.69 -0.88
N ARG A 83 0.58 19.45 0.08
CA ARG A 83 0.95 19.07 1.45
C ARG A 83 1.41 17.61 1.52
N PRO A 84 2.65 17.35 1.99
CA PRO A 84 3.23 16.01 2.06
C PRO A 84 2.42 14.99 2.84
N GLU A 85 1.66 15.40 3.87
CA GLU A 85 0.87 14.48 4.69
C GLU A 85 -0.33 13.86 3.96
N PHE A 86 -0.62 14.33 2.74
CA PHE A 86 -1.70 13.81 1.91
C PHE A 86 -1.24 13.22 0.58
N LEU A 87 0.03 13.40 0.24
CA LEU A 87 0.60 12.93 -1.01
C LEU A 87 1.28 11.58 -0.80
N PRO A 88 1.10 10.61 -1.71
CA PRO A 88 1.91 9.41 -1.73
C PRO A 88 3.41 9.73 -1.77
N VAL A 89 4.22 8.86 -1.19
CA VAL A 89 5.67 8.96 -1.19
C VAL A 89 6.24 8.06 -2.28
N ARG A 90 7.02 8.65 -3.18
CA ARG A 90 7.74 7.94 -4.24
C ARG A 90 9.09 7.47 -3.70
N VAL A 91 9.27 6.16 -3.65
CA VAL A 91 10.57 5.54 -3.39
C VAL A 91 11.24 5.23 -4.73
N PRO A 92 12.44 5.78 -5.03
CA PRO A 92 13.13 5.51 -6.28
C PRO A 92 13.61 4.05 -6.35
N ALA A 93 13.85 3.55 -7.56
CA ALA A 93 14.42 2.22 -7.76
C ALA A 93 15.80 2.12 -7.10
N GLY A 94 16.10 0.98 -6.49
CA GLY A 94 17.39 0.69 -5.86
C GLY A 94 17.58 1.30 -4.47
N ALA A 95 16.61 2.08 -3.96
CA ALA A 95 16.76 2.74 -2.66
C ALA A 95 16.78 1.76 -1.48
N ALA A 96 15.94 0.73 -1.51
CA ALA A 96 15.85 -0.29 -0.47
C ALA A 96 15.79 -1.67 -1.12
N TYR A 97 16.72 -1.97 -2.04
CA TYR A 97 16.76 -3.20 -2.87
C TYR A 97 15.52 -3.44 -3.75
N ASN A 98 14.57 -2.51 -3.78
CA ASN A 98 13.44 -2.51 -4.69
C ASN A 98 13.94 -2.34 -6.13
N LYS A 99 13.57 -3.25 -7.02
CA LYS A 99 14.06 -3.22 -8.41
C LYS A 99 13.43 -2.13 -9.28
N ARG A 100 12.35 -1.50 -8.79
CA ARG A 100 11.59 -0.47 -9.50
C ARG A 100 11.03 0.56 -8.53
N PRO A 101 10.63 1.76 -9.01
CA PRO A 101 10.02 2.76 -8.15
C PRO A 101 8.74 2.23 -7.52
N VAL A 102 8.53 2.59 -6.26
CA VAL A 102 7.36 2.17 -5.46
C VAL A 102 6.63 3.41 -4.97
N TRP A 103 5.31 3.33 -4.94
CA TRP A 103 4.45 4.36 -4.38
C TRP A 103 3.88 3.88 -3.06
N LEU A 104 4.18 4.60 -1.98
CA LEU A 104 3.69 4.31 -0.64
C LEU A 104 2.63 5.34 -0.28
N MET A 105 1.49 4.89 0.24
CA MET A 105 0.51 5.81 0.82
C MET A 105 1.11 6.53 2.03
N PRO A 106 0.75 7.80 2.31
CA PRO A 106 1.42 8.62 3.32
C PRO A 106 1.39 8.00 4.72
N GLU A 107 0.33 7.26 5.03
CA GLU A 107 0.14 6.62 6.33
C GLU A 107 0.40 5.11 6.26
N GLN A 108 0.99 4.61 5.16
CA GLN A 108 1.48 3.23 5.08
C GLN A 108 2.61 3.04 6.09
N GLY A 109 2.47 2.04 6.96
CA GLY A 109 3.53 1.68 7.89
C GLY A 109 4.69 1.01 7.17
N ILE A 110 5.89 1.51 7.38
CA ILE A 110 7.16 0.95 6.90
C ILE A 110 7.98 0.54 8.11
N ALA A 111 8.51 -0.68 8.06
CA ALA A 111 9.35 -1.19 9.12
C ALA A 111 10.80 -0.72 8.91
N VAL A 112 11.37 -0.11 9.95
CA VAL A 112 12.74 0.37 9.99
C VAL A 112 13.47 -0.41 11.07
N ALA A 113 14.57 -1.08 10.71
CA ALA A 113 15.44 -1.70 11.69
C ALA A 113 16.03 -0.60 12.59
N ALA A 114 15.81 -0.71 13.89
CA ALA A 114 16.34 0.23 14.86
C ALA A 114 17.62 -0.36 15.46
N SER A 115 18.78 0.27 15.23
CA SER A 115 20.06 -0.22 15.74
C SER A 115 20.20 -0.15 17.27
N TRP A 116 19.31 0.57 17.96
CA TRP A 116 19.25 0.67 19.42
C TRP A 116 18.29 -0.36 20.06
N LEU A 117 17.60 -1.14 19.23
CA LEU A 117 16.69 -2.20 19.63
C LEU A 117 17.45 -3.51 19.31
N ASP A 118 17.76 -4.33 20.32
CA ASP A 118 18.77 -5.40 20.32
C ASP A 118 18.65 -6.47 19.18
N ALA A 119 18.95 -6.09 17.94
CA ALA A 119 19.36 -6.90 16.79
C ALA A 119 18.66 -8.25 16.56
N ARG A 120 17.35 -8.37 16.81
CA ARG A 120 16.49 -9.43 16.29
C ARG A 120 15.65 -8.91 15.11
N PRO A 121 15.21 -9.78 14.17
CA PRO A 121 14.25 -9.40 13.13
C PRO A 121 12.95 -8.76 13.68
N ALA A 122 12.60 -9.10 14.92
CA ALA A 122 11.53 -8.53 15.72
C ALA A 122 11.77 -7.07 16.18
N ASP A 123 12.96 -6.52 15.97
CA ASP A 123 13.37 -5.19 16.45
C ASP A 123 13.23 -4.10 15.37
N SER A 124 12.21 -4.24 14.53
CA SER A 124 11.84 -3.20 13.57
C SER A 124 10.76 -2.31 14.16
N ALA A 125 11.00 -1.00 14.17
CA ALA A 125 10.00 -0.01 14.53
C ALA A 125 9.19 0.40 13.28
N ILE A 126 7.90 0.65 13.46
CA ILE A 126 7.03 1.05 12.35
C ILE A 126 6.91 2.57 12.31
N VAL A 127 7.23 3.14 11.16
CA VAL A 127 7.07 4.57 10.88
C VAL A 127 6.12 4.79 9.71
N ALA A 128 5.43 5.93 9.69
CA ALA A 128 4.59 6.31 8.56
C ALA A 128 5.46 6.72 7.35
N ALA A 129 5.08 6.30 6.14
CA ALA A 129 5.84 6.61 4.93
C ALA A 129 6.05 8.10 4.70
N ARG A 130 5.10 8.96 5.07
CA ARG A 130 5.24 10.43 4.97
C ARG A 130 6.45 10.99 5.73
N LEU A 131 6.88 10.34 6.80
CA LEU A 131 8.07 10.74 7.58
C LEU A 131 9.37 10.45 6.84
N LEU A 132 9.35 9.51 5.89
CA LEU A 132 10.49 9.20 5.03
C LEU A 132 10.63 10.21 3.88
N SER A 133 9.59 11.00 3.60
CA SER A 133 9.62 12.01 2.53
C SER A 133 10.66 13.10 2.84
N GLY A 134 11.44 13.50 1.85
CA GLY A 134 12.56 14.42 2.03
C GLY A 134 13.84 13.76 2.54
N SER A 135 13.77 12.50 2.98
CA SER A 135 14.94 11.67 3.33
C SER A 135 15.28 10.72 2.18
N PHE A 136 16.56 10.35 2.03
CA PHE A 136 17.03 9.33 1.07
C PHE A 136 16.56 9.49 -0.40
N ALA A 137 16.38 10.73 -0.86
CA ALA A 137 15.82 11.07 -2.18
C ALA A 137 14.34 10.63 -2.39
N PHE A 138 13.61 10.33 -1.32
CA PHE A 138 12.17 10.05 -1.39
C PHE A 138 11.42 11.38 -1.51
N GLY A 139 10.41 11.41 -2.38
CA GLY A 139 9.65 12.62 -2.65
C GLY A 139 8.15 12.38 -2.56
N SER A 140 7.44 13.30 -1.91
CA SER A 140 5.98 13.37 -1.98
C SER A 140 5.56 13.78 -3.38
N ALA A 141 4.83 12.91 -4.07
CA ALA A 141 4.38 13.14 -5.43
C ALA A 141 3.10 12.36 -5.72
N MET A 142 2.43 12.70 -6.81
CA MET A 142 1.18 12.06 -7.18
C MET A 142 1.40 11.16 -8.41
N PRO A 143 1.07 9.84 -8.33
CA PRO A 143 1.17 8.95 -9.49
C PRO A 143 0.12 9.26 -10.56
N ALA A 144 -1.07 9.70 -10.16
CA ALA A 144 -2.17 10.16 -10.99
C ALA A 144 -3.22 10.90 -10.13
N THR A 145 -4.12 11.69 -10.72
CA THR A 145 -5.22 12.36 -9.98
C THR A 145 -6.13 11.37 -9.26
N ARG A 146 -6.32 10.18 -9.85
CA ARG A 146 -7.08 9.08 -9.27
C ARG A 146 -6.30 7.79 -9.46
N PHE A 147 -6.14 7.01 -8.39
CA PHE A 147 -5.42 5.75 -8.43
C PHE A 147 -5.99 4.76 -7.41
N PRO A 148 -6.07 3.46 -7.78
CA PRO A 148 -6.57 2.44 -6.88
C PRO A 148 -5.48 1.97 -5.91
N VAL A 149 -5.90 1.67 -4.68
CA VAL A 149 -5.07 1.23 -3.56
C VAL A 149 -5.69 -0.03 -2.96
N THR A 150 -4.86 -1.04 -2.70
CA THR A 150 -5.28 -2.26 -2.02
C THR A 150 -4.66 -2.31 -0.62
N THR A 151 -5.49 -2.56 0.39
CA THR A 151 -5.08 -2.80 1.78
C THR A 151 -5.34 -4.26 2.15
N LEU A 152 -4.31 -4.94 2.63
CA LEU A 152 -4.38 -6.32 3.09
C LEU A 152 -4.58 -6.38 4.60
N PHE A 153 -5.29 -7.39 5.08
CA PHE A 153 -5.46 -7.65 6.50
C PHE A 153 -5.16 -9.12 6.79
N PHE A 154 -4.43 -9.38 7.88
CA PHE A 154 -4.01 -10.70 8.34
C PHE A 154 -4.66 -11.06 9.69
N ASP A 155 -4.43 -12.24 10.23
CA ASP A 155 -4.91 -12.59 11.59
C ASP A 155 -4.16 -11.81 12.68
N GLN A 156 -2.87 -11.56 12.45
CA GLN A 156 -1.98 -10.85 13.36
C GLN A 156 -1.37 -9.65 12.64
N ASP A 157 -0.72 -8.77 13.39
CA ASP A 157 0.06 -7.69 12.80
C ASP A 157 1.26 -8.32 12.08
N GLU A 158 1.44 -8.03 10.79
CA GLU A 158 2.44 -8.69 9.95
C GLU A 158 3.26 -7.66 9.17
N ILE A 159 4.56 -7.91 9.02
CA ILE A 159 5.42 -7.20 8.09
C ILE A 159 5.61 -8.06 6.86
N ILE A 160 5.29 -7.52 5.68
CA ILE A 160 5.49 -8.21 4.40
C ILE A 160 6.57 -7.52 3.57
N CYS A 161 7.23 -8.28 2.70
CA CYS A 161 8.22 -7.74 1.78
C CYS A 161 7.56 -7.36 0.45
N ILE A 162 7.68 -6.10 0.07
CA ILE A 162 7.15 -5.55 -1.19
C ILE A 162 8.30 -5.26 -2.16
N GLU A 163 8.06 -5.52 -3.44
CA GLU A 163 8.97 -5.16 -4.55
C GLU A 163 10.40 -5.70 -4.45
N GLY A 164 10.60 -6.78 -3.69
CA GLY A 164 11.88 -7.43 -3.49
C GLY A 164 12.79 -6.79 -2.45
N GLY A 165 12.31 -5.79 -1.71
CA GLY A 165 13.21 -5.06 -0.84
C GLY A 165 12.58 -4.27 0.30
N LEU A 166 11.41 -3.65 0.15
CA LEU A 166 10.85 -2.84 1.23
C LEU A 166 10.04 -3.68 2.22
N LYS A 167 10.08 -3.32 3.51
CA LYS A 167 9.24 -3.93 4.55
C LYS A 167 8.03 -3.07 4.85
N ALA A 168 6.84 -3.56 4.52
CA ALA A 168 5.58 -2.86 4.75
C ALA A 168 4.76 -3.56 5.85
N TYR A 169 4.25 -2.76 6.79
CA TYR A 169 3.45 -3.21 7.92
C TYR A 169 1.96 -3.26 7.56
N PHE A 170 1.31 -4.35 7.94
CA PHE A 170 -0.13 -4.54 7.80
C PHE A 170 -0.73 -4.97 9.15
N PRO A 171 -1.73 -4.23 9.67
CA PRO A 171 -2.36 -4.58 10.92
C PRO A 171 -3.27 -5.81 10.77
N ALA A 172 -3.51 -6.47 11.91
CA ALA A 172 -4.48 -7.54 12.02
C ALA A 172 -5.90 -7.08 11.64
N CYS A 173 -6.66 -7.97 11.02
CA CYS A 173 -8.10 -7.85 10.83
C CYS A 173 -8.80 -8.00 12.17
N ARG A 174 -8.94 -6.90 12.92
CA ARG A 174 -9.70 -6.90 14.17
C ARG A 174 -11.18 -6.86 13.85
N ILE A 175 -11.79 -8.03 13.68
CA ILE A 175 -13.25 -8.17 13.64
C ILE A 175 -13.76 -7.94 15.06
N ALA A 176 -14.57 -6.89 15.26
CA ALA A 176 -15.21 -6.64 16.55
C ALA A 176 -16.10 -7.84 16.92
N GLY A 177 -15.82 -8.49 18.06
CA GLY A 177 -16.73 -9.46 18.69
C GLY A 177 -16.26 -10.92 18.79
N ARG A 178 -15.16 -11.34 18.15
CA ARG A 178 -14.60 -12.70 18.36
C ARG A 178 -13.08 -12.69 18.31
N GLY A 179 -12.45 -12.68 19.49
CA GLY A 179 -11.01 -12.86 19.62
C GLY A 179 -10.51 -12.29 20.93
N ARG A 180 -9.91 -13.16 21.76
CA ARG A 180 -9.14 -12.76 22.94
C ARG A 180 -8.11 -11.71 22.48
N VAL A 181 -8.04 -10.56 23.13
CA VAL A 181 -6.92 -9.62 22.95
C VAL A 181 -5.67 -10.28 23.52
N THR A 182 -5.08 -11.19 22.76
CA THR A 182 -3.81 -11.83 23.07
C THR A 182 -2.84 -11.40 22.00
N GLY A 183 -2.02 -10.41 22.33
CA GLY A 183 -1.00 -9.90 21.44
C GLY A 183 -0.91 -8.39 21.54
N GLN A 184 -0.03 -7.91 22.40
CA GLN A 184 0.65 -6.66 22.10
C GLN A 184 1.19 -6.79 20.66
N SER A 185 0.89 -5.82 19.80
CA SER A 185 1.55 -5.72 18.49
C SER A 185 3.03 -5.94 18.71
N GLY A 186 3.59 -7.03 18.16
CA GLY A 186 5.01 -7.35 18.30
C GLY A 186 5.91 -6.26 17.73
N TYR A 187 5.33 -5.38 16.91
CA TYR A 187 6.01 -4.24 16.31
C TYR A 187 5.59 -2.92 16.99
N PRO A 188 6.53 -2.13 17.53
CA PRO A 188 6.23 -0.81 18.07
C PRO A 188 5.93 0.17 16.93
N VAL A 189 4.68 0.65 16.86
CA VAL A 189 4.28 1.74 15.95
C VAL A 189 4.63 3.06 16.61
N LEU A 190 5.60 3.77 16.04
CA LEU A 190 6.08 5.04 16.59
C LEU A 190 5.08 6.17 16.32
N ASP A 191 5.10 7.16 17.21
CA ASP A 191 4.45 8.43 16.97
C ASP A 191 5.24 9.28 15.95
N ALA A 192 4.69 10.44 15.58
CA ALA A 192 5.29 11.28 14.55
C ALA A 192 6.67 11.81 14.96
N GLU A 193 6.86 12.14 16.23
CA GLU A 193 8.10 12.72 16.76
C GLU A 193 9.22 11.68 16.85
N SER A 194 8.96 10.55 17.54
CA SER A 194 9.94 9.47 17.65
C SER A 194 10.24 8.83 16.31
N GLY A 195 9.23 8.71 15.44
CA GLY A 195 9.39 8.24 14.07
C GLY A 195 10.30 9.16 13.25
N ALA A 196 10.12 10.48 13.33
CA ALA A 196 10.98 11.44 12.64
C ALA A 196 12.42 11.40 13.16
N ALA A 197 12.61 11.27 14.47
CA ALA A 197 13.94 11.13 15.07
C ALA A 197 14.68 9.87 14.60
N LEU A 198 13.97 8.73 14.51
CA LEU A 198 14.53 7.49 13.98
C LEU A 198 14.89 7.63 12.49
N VAL A 199 14.01 8.21 11.68
CA VAL A 199 14.29 8.43 10.26
C VAL A 199 15.50 9.36 10.08
N ALA A 200 15.62 10.42 10.88
CA ALA A 200 16.75 11.33 10.85
C ALA A 200 18.07 10.63 11.23
N SER A 201 18.07 9.75 12.23
CA SER A 201 19.27 9.02 12.62
C SER A 201 19.73 8.03 11.55
N VAL A 202 18.80 7.29 10.94
CA VAL A 202 19.10 6.38 9.81
C VAL A 202 19.58 7.18 8.60
N ALA A 203 18.99 8.35 8.34
CA ALA A 203 19.38 9.24 7.24
C ALA A 203 20.79 9.80 7.44
N ALA A 204 21.14 10.20 8.67
CA ALA A 204 22.48 10.63 9.03
C ALA A 204 23.51 9.50 8.86
N ALA A 205 23.15 8.28 9.27
CA ALA A 205 23.99 7.09 9.08
C ALA A 205 24.08 6.62 7.61
N ARG A 206 23.20 7.12 6.73
CA ARG A 206 23.03 6.66 5.33
C ARG A 206 22.75 5.16 5.22
N ASP A 207 22.16 4.58 6.24
CA ASP A 207 21.91 3.14 6.28
C ASP A 207 20.52 2.78 5.73
N LEU A 208 20.42 2.80 4.40
CA LEU A 208 19.21 2.37 3.69
C LEU A 208 18.88 0.88 3.89
N SER A 209 19.83 0.07 4.38
CA SER A 209 19.59 -1.35 4.63
C SER A 209 18.63 -1.58 5.80
N ALA A 210 18.47 -0.59 6.68
CA ALA A 210 17.50 -0.63 7.77
C ALA A 210 16.04 -0.78 7.28
N LEU A 211 15.74 -0.28 6.07
CA LEU A 211 14.42 -0.38 5.44
C LEU A 211 14.24 -1.66 4.61
N ALA A 212 15.33 -2.43 4.46
CA ALA A 212 15.41 -3.52 3.50
C ALA A 212 15.00 -4.89 4.08
N CYS A 213 14.48 -5.75 3.20
CA CYS A 213 14.18 -7.16 3.42
C CYS A 213 15.17 -8.05 2.65
N PRO A 214 16.32 -8.43 3.25
CA PRO A 214 17.36 -9.20 2.56
C PRO A 214 16.88 -10.60 2.15
N VAL A 215 15.90 -11.17 2.86
CA VAL A 215 15.30 -12.50 2.58
C VAL A 215 14.66 -12.56 1.19
N SER A 216 14.08 -11.44 0.73
CA SER A 216 13.36 -11.40 -0.55
C SER A 216 14.26 -11.22 -1.79
N ALA A 217 15.53 -10.85 -1.61
CA ALA A 217 16.48 -10.65 -2.71
C ALA A 217 16.90 -11.96 -3.41
N ARG A 218 16.72 -13.12 -2.77
CA ARG A 218 17.23 -14.43 -3.25
C ARG A 218 16.20 -15.28 -4.02
N ALA A 219 14.90 -15.07 -3.88
CA ALA A 219 13.95 -16.15 -4.16
C ALA A 219 13.40 -16.21 -5.60
N VAL A 220 13.13 -15.09 -6.30
CA VAL A 220 12.47 -15.14 -7.63
C VAL A 220 12.83 -13.92 -8.50
N ALA A 221 12.95 -14.12 -9.81
CA ALA A 221 13.10 -13.03 -10.79
C ALA A 221 11.87 -12.10 -10.78
N ILE A 222 12.06 -10.85 -10.36
CA ILE A 222 11.04 -9.81 -10.39
C ILE A 222 11.07 -9.15 -11.77
N PRO A 223 9.94 -9.02 -12.48
CA PRO A 223 9.87 -8.26 -13.72
C PRO A 223 10.25 -6.79 -13.51
N ARG A 224 11.09 -6.24 -14.39
CA ARG A 224 11.69 -4.90 -14.24
C ARG A 224 10.76 -3.72 -14.61
N VAL A 225 9.53 -4.00 -15.02
CA VAL A 225 8.58 -2.97 -15.49
C VAL A 225 8.13 -2.10 -14.32
N PRO A 226 8.16 -0.75 -14.40
CA PRO A 226 7.74 0.14 -13.31
C PRO A 226 6.33 -0.13 -12.80
N VAL A 227 6.09 0.14 -11.50
CA VAL A 227 4.73 0.20 -10.97
C VAL A 227 4.09 1.49 -11.48
N VAL A 228 3.24 1.34 -12.48
CA VAL A 228 2.32 2.38 -12.93
C VAL A 228 0.94 1.95 -12.44
N PRO A 229 0.12 2.85 -11.84
CA PRO A 229 -1.24 2.48 -11.46
C PRO A 229 -1.91 1.80 -12.65
N ALA A 230 -2.43 0.59 -12.40
CA ALA A 230 -3.00 -0.24 -13.44
C ALA A 230 -4.00 0.60 -14.26
N ARG A 231 -3.81 0.62 -15.58
CA ARG A 231 -4.77 1.24 -16.50
C ARG A 231 -6.14 0.62 -16.20
N PRO A 232 -7.22 1.41 -16.00
CA PRO A 232 -8.53 0.83 -15.71
C PRO A 232 -8.86 -0.23 -16.76
N VAL A 233 -9.49 -1.31 -16.30
CA VAL A 233 -9.84 -2.46 -17.14
C VAL A 233 -10.59 -1.93 -18.37
N ARG A 234 -10.20 -2.44 -19.54
CA ARG A 234 -10.67 -1.96 -20.85
C ARG A 234 -12.21 -1.93 -20.89
N GLY A 235 -12.82 -0.77 -20.63
CA GLY A 235 -14.28 -0.64 -20.55
C GLY A 235 -14.76 0.59 -19.77
N GLU A 236 -14.02 1.06 -18.77
CA GLU A 236 -14.40 2.29 -18.03
C GLU A 236 -14.05 3.55 -18.85
N ARG A 237 -15.09 4.28 -19.26
CA ARG A 237 -14.95 5.54 -20.00
C ARG A 237 -14.55 6.66 -19.04
N ARG A 238 -13.58 7.49 -19.43
CA ARG A 238 -13.39 8.79 -18.76
C ARG A 238 -14.68 9.62 -18.89
N PRO A 239 -15.17 10.26 -17.81
CA PRO A 239 -16.15 11.33 -17.95
C PRO A 239 -15.56 12.43 -18.84
N GLY A 240 -16.28 12.85 -19.89
CA GLY A 240 -15.93 14.04 -20.67
C GLY A 240 -15.31 13.86 -22.06
N ARG A 241 -15.21 12.65 -22.63
CA ARG A 241 -14.87 12.48 -24.06
C ARG A 241 -16.09 12.01 -24.86
N PRO A 242 -16.76 12.86 -25.67
CA PRO A 242 -17.86 12.44 -26.52
C PRO A 242 -17.30 11.59 -27.67
N GLY A 243 -17.64 10.31 -27.70
CA GLY A 243 -17.28 9.39 -28.76
C GLY A 243 -18.50 8.55 -29.14
N ARG A 244 -18.87 8.67 -30.43
CA ARG A 244 -20.00 8.11 -31.19
C ARG A 244 -20.71 6.91 -30.54
N PRO A 245 -22.05 6.93 -30.42
CA PRO A 245 -22.78 5.76 -29.94
C PRO A 245 -22.54 4.57 -30.87
N ARG A 246 -22.35 3.38 -30.28
CA ARG A 246 -22.48 2.11 -31.01
C ARG A 246 -23.93 2.04 -31.48
N GLN A 247 -24.19 2.29 -32.76
CA GLN A 247 -25.42 1.80 -33.35
C GLN A 247 -25.31 0.28 -33.40
N PRO A 248 -26.23 -0.50 -32.79
CA PRO A 248 -26.38 -1.90 -33.16
C PRO A 248 -26.81 -1.94 -34.63
N ALA A 249 -26.13 -2.76 -35.41
CA ALA A 249 -26.46 -3.01 -36.81
C ALA A 249 -27.75 -3.85 -36.91
N LEU A 250 -28.91 -3.24 -36.66
CA LEU A 250 -30.21 -3.83 -36.95
C LEU A 250 -31.18 -2.71 -37.34
N LEU A 251 -31.87 -2.92 -38.46
CA LEU A 251 -32.75 -2.00 -39.21
C LEU A 251 -32.08 -1.28 -40.41
N LEU A 252 -31.60 -2.08 -41.36
CA LEU A 252 -31.75 -1.70 -42.77
C LEU A 252 -33.26 -1.62 -43.06
N ARG A 253 -33.75 -0.42 -43.34
CA ARG A 253 -35.10 -0.25 -43.92
C ARG A 253 -35.07 -0.72 -45.37
N ALA A 254 -36.18 -1.32 -45.80
CA ALA A 254 -36.35 -1.93 -47.12
C ALA A 254 -36.57 -0.90 -48.26
N ASP A 255 -36.41 0.39 -47.99
CA ASP A 255 -36.96 1.46 -48.84
C ASP A 255 -35.94 2.00 -49.87
N TRP A 256 -34.78 1.33 -50.05
CA TRP A 256 -33.67 1.80 -50.89
C TRP A 256 -33.22 0.78 -51.96
N GLN A 257 -34.17 0.01 -52.50
CA GLN A 257 -33.99 -0.70 -53.78
C GLN A 257 -35.06 -0.23 -54.76
N ASN A 258 -34.75 0.84 -55.50
CA ASN A 258 -35.27 1.14 -56.83
C ASN A 258 -34.27 2.06 -57.54
#